data_AF-A0AAW9Y961-F1
#
_entry.id   AF-A0AAW9Y961-F1
#
_cell.length_a   1.000
_cell.length_b   1.000
_cell.length_c   1.000
_cell.angle_alpha   90.00
_cell.angle_beta   90.00
_cell.angle_gamma   90.00
#
_symmetry.space_group_name_H-M   'P 1'
#
loop_
_entity.id
_entity.type
_entity.pdbx_description
1 polymer ?
#
loop_
_entity_poly.entity_id
_entity_poly.type
_entity_poly.pdbx_seq_one_letter_code
_entity_poly.pdbx_strand_id
1 'polypeptide(L)'
;MYLLDMSKLKPGDIILTRSNKINSRLICKITKSDYSHAILYVGEASYIHSDLDGVHSGNIQRLLIDELSYAKVVRIKDRTTIEKAISYARLQVGTSYSKYSAANAYTKIFSKLDAKRQFCSRLVAKAFESVNIQLVSNSDTCLPQEIADSEFVYEVKNCVYKARKEEIEFALSYDPIKKQTEITNSILELARKLMGNKIQSLSDITSALIKDPSFDNEITEIYELSGYLNMWQYEQKRNPWRYDVRLFENLPLTRSEINQLAIQELNTANGLLNLYKNNLEQYFYLKELYQLKYAEQQFELYKQLVENALDHKLTAEAVLRKA
;
A
#
# COMPACT_ATOMS: atom_id res chain seq x y z
N MET A 1 13.51 -15.26 -13.14
CA MET A 1 12.78 -14.39 -12.21
C MET A 1 13.64 -14.13 -10.99
N TYR A 2 13.51 -12.93 -10.46
CA TYR A 2 14.31 -12.37 -9.40
C TYR A 2 13.39 -11.70 -8.37
N LEU A 3 13.87 -11.51 -7.16
CA LEU A 3 13.20 -10.82 -6.06
C LEU A 3 14.13 -9.80 -5.41
N LEU A 4 13.56 -8.97 -4.54
CA LEU A 4 14.30 -7.97 -3.77
C LEU A 4 14.64 -8.51 -2.38
N ASP A 5 15.90 -8.35 -1.99
CA ASP A 5 16.43 -8.76 -0.70
C ASP A 5 15.97 -7.79 0.39
N MET A 6 14.93 -8.20 1.12
CA MET A 6 14.34 -7.44 2.21
C MET A 6 15.34 -7.05 3.30
N SER A 7 16.39 -7.84 3.52
CA SER A 7 17.41 -7.53 4.54
C SER A 7 18.23 -6.28 4.20
N LYS A 8 18.22 -5.86 2.93
CA LYS A 8 18.94 -4.68 2.42
C LYS A 8 18.04 -3.46 2.24
N LEU A 9 16.73 -3.68 2.16
CA LEU A 9 15.75 -2.61 2.03
C LEU A 9 15.56 -1.88 3.36
N LYS A 10 15.29 -0.59 3.28
CA LYS A 10 14.90 0.26 4.40
C LYS A 10 13.69 1.10 4.01
N PRO A 11 12.75 1.38 4.93
CA PRO A 11 11.66 2.30 4.66
C PRO A 11 12.17 3.59 4.00
N GLY A 12 11.46 4.06 2.97
CA GLY A 12 11.86 5.21 2.15
C GLY A 12 12.77 4.88 0.96
N ASP A 13 13.19 3.62 0.80
CA ASP A 13 13.85 3.21 -0.44
C ASP A 13 12.90 3.29 -1.62
N ILE A 14 13.42 3.74 -2.76
CA ILE A 14 12.69 3.85 -4.01
C ILE A 14 13.13 2.70 -4.90
N ILE A 15 12.17 1.89 -5.31
CA ILE A 15 12.39 0.76 -6.20
C ILE A 15 11.91 1.16 -7.58
N LEU A 16 12.82 1.13 -8.54
CA LEU A 16 12.58 1.45 -9.93
C LEU A 16 12.56 0.14 -10.71
N THR A 17 11.50 -0.10 -11.48
CA THR A 17 11.33 -1.38 -12.17
C THR A 17 10.92 -1.23 -13.64
N ARG A 18 11.21 -2.28 -14.41
CA ARG A 18 10.62 -2.56 -15.71
C ARG A 18 10.21 -4.03 -15.79
N SER A 19 9.43 -4.37 -16.80
CA SER A 19 8.98 -5.75 -17.08
C SER A 19 9.04 -6.06 -18.56
N ASN A 20 8.97 -7.35 -18.90
CA ASN A 20 8.91 -7.82 -20.27
C ASN A 20 7.55 -7.57 -20.97
N LYS A 21 6.56 -7.01 -20.23
CA LYS A 21 5.25 -6.65 -20.81
C LYS A 21 5.42 -5.55 -21.86
N ILE A 22 4.68 -5.67 -22.96
CA ILE A 22 4.74 -4.74 -24.11
C ILE A 22 4.64 -3.27 -23.67
N ASN A 23 3.70 -2.97 -22.77
CA ASN A 23 3.50 -1.62 -22.26
C ASN A 23 4.73 -1.07 -21.52
N SER A 24 5.42 -1.89 -20.72
CA SER A 24 6.63 -1.47 -19.98
C SER A 24 7.79 -1.22 -20.94
N ARG A 25 8.02 -2.13 -21.89
CA ARG A 25 9.04 -1.97 -22.94
C ARG A 25 8.81 -0.72 -23.79
N LEU A 26 7.55 -0.46 -24.13
CA LEU A 26 7.17 0.73 -24.89
C LEU A 26 7.42 2.03 -24.11
N ILE A 27 7.11 2.04 -22.80
CA ILE A 27 7.42 3.18 -21.91
C ILE A 27 8.92 3.46 -21.94
N CYS A 28 9.74 2.47 -21.59
CA CYS A 28 11.20 2.60 -21.56
C CYS A 28 11.77 3.13 -22.88
N LYS A 29 11.28 2.60 -24.02
CA LYS A 29 11.74 3.02 -25.36
C LYS A 29 11.39 4.48 -25.66
N ILE A 30 10.18 4.92 -25.35
CA ILE A 30 9.72 6.29 -25.65
C ILE A 30 10.40 7.30 -24.72
N THR A 31 10.53 6.96 -23.44
CA THR A 31 11.11 7.86 -22.42
C THR A 31 12.63 7.81 -22.36
N LYS A 32 13.27 6.96 -23.17
CA LYS A 32 14.71 6.66 -23.09
C LYS A 32 15.14 6.32 -21.66
N SER A 33 14.28 5.60 -20.94
CA SER A 33 14.43 5.23 -19.54
C SER A 33 14.70 3.74 -19.44
N ASP A 34 15.57 3.35 -18.51
CA ASP A 34 15.76 1.94 -18.16
C ASP A 34 14.57 1.40 -17.35
N TYR A 35 13.78 2.28 -16.73
CA TYR A 35 12.69 1.92 -15.83
C TYR A 35 11.35 2.48 -16.31
N SER A 36 10.27 1.72 -16.16
CA SER A 36 8.92 2.15 -16.52
C SER A 36 8.03 2.44 -15.33
N HIS A 37 8.49 2.12 -14.11
CA HIS A 37 7.70 2.20 -12.90
C HIS A 37 8.56 2.59 -11.70
N ALA A 38 7.96 3.32 -10.75
CA ALA A 38 8.58 3.71 -9.49
C ALA A 38 7.67 3.31 -8.31
N ILE A 39 8.29 2.81 -7.25
CA ILE A 39 7.63 2.25 -6.07
C ILE A 39 8.32 2.81 -4.83
N LEU A 40 7.55 3.19 -3.81
CA LEU A 40 8.08 3.57 -2.51
C LEU A 40 7.98 2.39 -1.53
N TYR A 41 9.11 1.92 -1.00
CA TYR A 41 9.12 0.90 0.05
C TYR A 41 8.77 1.52 1.41
N VAL A 42 7.78 0.96 2.12
CA VAL A 42 7.23 1.55 3.35
C VAL A 42 7.41 0.68 4.59
N GLY A 43 8.28 -0.34 4.52
CA GLY A 43 8.64 -1.23 5.62
C GLY A 43 7.82 -2.52 5.69
N GLU A 44 8.27 -3.50 6.48
CA GLU A 44 7.56 -4.76 6.77
C GLU A 44 7.03 -5.47 5.51
N ALA A 45 7.89 -5.61 4.50
CA ALA A 45 7.57 -6.15 3.17
C ALA A 45 6.51 -5.36 2.38
N SER A 46 6.01 -4.23 2.86
CA SER A 46 5.02 -3.39 2.20
C SER A 46 5.66 -2.31 1.33
N TYR A 47 5.01 -2.02 0.20
CA TYR A 47 5.33 -0.88 -0.66
C TYR A 47 4.06 -0.16 -1.11
N ILE A 48 4.21 1.07 -1.57
CA ILE A 48 3.13 1.87 -2.18
C ILE A 48 3.55 2.27 -3.59
N HIS A 49 2.61 2.17 -4.51
CA HIS A 49 2.81 2.60 -5.89
C HIS A 49 1.51 3.16 -6.48
N SER A 50 1.63 3.79 -7.65
CA SER A 50 0.46 4.20 -8.43
C SER A 50 0.48 3.56 -9.81
N ASP A 51 -0.68 3.12 -10.28
CA ASP A 51 -0.89 2.66 -11.64
C ASP A 51 -2.23 3.19 -12.22
N LEU A 52 -2.81 2.51 -13.22
CA LEU A 52 -4.07 2.95 -13.82
C LEU A 52 -5.26 2.86 -12.87
N ASP A 53 -5.18 1.97 -11.90
CA ASP A 53 -6.28 1.65 -11.02
C ASP A 53 -6.24 2.56 -9.78
N GLY A 54 -5.25 3.45 -9.66
CA GLY A 54 -5.10 4.40 -8.55
C GLY A 54 -3.77 4.23 -7.81
N VAL A 55 -3.77 4.57 -6.52
CA VAL A 55 -2.63 4.36 -5.62
C VAL A 55 -2.94 3.20 -4.69
N HIS A 56 -2.04 2.22 -4.65
CA HIS A 56 -2.25 0.96 -3.94
C HIS A 56 -1.02 0.56 -3.14
N SER A 57 -1.25 -0.25 -2.09
CA SER A 57 -0.20 -0.98 -1.42
C SER A 57 0.08 -2.31 -2.12
N GLY A 58 1.28 -2.85 -1.98
CA GLY A 58 1.63 -4.20 -2.39
C GLY A 58 2.64 -4.84 -1.45
N ASN A 59 2.90 -6.14 -1.65
CA ASN A 59 3.91 -6.89 -0.91
C ASN A 59 5.14 -7.14 -1.80
N ILE A 60 6.31 -6.72 -1.32
CA ILE A 60 7.58 -6.77 -2.05
C ILE A 60 8.01 -8.20 -2.39
N GLN A 61 7.64 -9.18 -1.57
CA GLN A 61 7.91 -10.59 -1.81
C GLN A 61 7.09 -11.15 -2.99
N ARG A 62 6.06 -10.42 -3.44
CA ARG A 62 5.25 -10.73 -4.63
C ARG A 62 5.70 -9.98 -5.87
N LEU A 63 6.66 -9.05 -5.74
CA LEU A 63 7.17 -8.24 -6.85
C LEU A 63 8.24 -9.01 -7.64
N LEU A 64 7.80 -9.91 -8.52
CA LEU A 64 8.70 -10.65 -9.40
C LEU A 64 9.34 -9.74 -10.44
N ILE A 65 10.66 -9.83 -10.54
CA ILE A 65 11.48 -9.11 -11.52
C ILE A 65 11.93 -10.11 -12.60
N ASP A 66 11.75 -9.75 -13.87
CA ASP A 66 12.06 -10.66 -14.97
C ASP A 66 13.57 -10.92 -15.13
N GLU A 67 14.38 -9.85 -15.07
CA GLU A 67 15.84 -9.87 -15.24
C GLU A 67 16.55 -9.04 -14.18
N LEU A 68 17.80 -9.38 -13.86
CA LEU A 68 18.57 -8.70 -12.81
C LEU A 68 18.66 -7.18 -13.03
N SER A 69 18.85 -6.75 -14.28
CA SER A 69 18.96 -5.33 -14.67
C SER A 69 17.62 -4.59 -14.66
N TYR A 70 16.50 -5.28 -14.46
CA TYR A 70 15.16 -4.68 -14.56
C TYR A 70 14.69 -4.02 -13.27
N ALA A 71 15.49 -4.08 -12.22
CA ALA A 71 15.22 -3.39 -10.97
C ALA A 71 16.46 -2.65 -10.49
N LYS A 72 16.25 -1.44 -9.98
CA LYS A 72 17.25 -0.65 -9.26
C LYS A 72 16.61 -0.10 -8.00
N VAL A 73 17.33 -0.18 -6.90
CA VAL A 73 16.92 0.42 -5.64
C VAL A 73 17.81 1.62 -5.38
N VAL A 74 17.18 2.77 -5.16
CA VAL A 74 17.86 4.00 -4.78
C VAL A 74 17.37 4.46 -3.42
N ARG A 75 18.26 5.08 -2.65
CA ARG A 75 18.01 5.53 -1.29
C ARG A 75 18.36 7.00 -1.15
N ILE A 76 17.47 7.77 -0.54
CA ILE A 76 17.71 9.18 -0.25
C ILE A 76 18.88 9.33 0.71
N LYS A 77 19.73 10.33 0.45
CA LYS A 77 20.88 10.71 1.29
C LYS A 77 20.42 11.24 2.65
N ASP A 78 19.51 12.21 2.67
CA ASP A 78 18.87 12.72 3.89
C ASP A 78 17.71 11.81 4.34
N ARG A 79 17.84 11.23 5.53
CA ARG A 79 16.85 10.29 6.07
C ARG A 79 16.02 10.86 7.22
N THR A 80 16.17 12.13 7.54
CA THR A 80 15.54 12.75 8.72
C THR A 80 14.01 12.81 8.65
N THR A 81 13.46 12.89 7.44
CA THR A 81 12.01 13.11 7.22
C THR A 81 11.29 11.97 6.49
N ILE A 82 11.93 10.80 6.36
CA ILE A 82 11.42 9.65 5.60
C ILE A 82 10.05 9.19 6.09
N GLU A 83 9.83 9.12 7.40
CA GLU A 83 8.55 8.67 7.96
C GLU A 83 7.37 9.57 7.57
N LYS A 84 7.61 10.88 7.42
CA LYS A 84 6.60 11.84 6.96
C LYS A 84 6.30 11.65 5.47
N ALA A 85 7.31 11.38 4.65
CA ALA A 85 7.14 11.04 3.23
C ALA A 85 6.34 9.74 3.05
N ILE A 86 6.65 8.72 3.85
CA ILE A 86 5.91 7.45 3.87
C ILE A 86 4.46 7.69 4.29
N SER A 87 4.24 8.52 5.31
CA SER A 87 2.90 8.88 5.77
C SER A 87 2.09 9.59 4.67
N TYR A 88 2.71 10.51 3.92
CA TYR A 88 2.09 11.10 2.75
C TYR A 88 1.65 10.03 1.74
N ALA A 89 2.54 9.12 1.35
CA ALA A 89 2.21 8.06 0.40
C ALA A 89 1.09 7.13 0.90
N ARG A 90 1.09 6.80 2.20
CA ARG A 90 0.01 6.02 2.84
C ARG A 90 -1.34 6.71 2.74
N LEU A 91 -1.38 8.03 2.94
CA LEU A 91 -2.61 8.82 2.79
C LEU A 91 -3.15 8.87 1.36
N GLN A 92 -2.30 8.61 0.37
CA GLN A 92 -2.74 8.55 -1.02
C GLN A 92 -3.38 7.20 -1.38
N VAL A 93 -3.25 6.14 -0.58
CA VAL A 93 -3.80 4.82 -0.91
C VAL A 93 -5.32 4.89 -1.08
N GLY A 94 -5.82 4.28 -2.15
CA GLY A 94 -7.22 4.33 -2.54
C GLY A 94 -7.61 5.60 -3.29
N THR A 95 -6.72 6.57 -3.49
CA THR A 95 -7.03 7.70 -4.38
C THR A 95 -7.09 7.22 -5.83
N SER A 96 -8.19 7.51 -6.52
CA SER A 96 -8.25 7.32 -7.96
C SER A 96 -7.46 8.36 -8.70
N TYR A 97 -7.08 7.97 -9.90
CA TYR A 97 -6.69 8.93 -10.89
C TYR A 97 -7.88 9.84 -11.26
N SER A 98 -7.78 11.13 -10.96
CA SER A 98 -8.69 12.12 -11.54
C SER A 98 -8.42 12.15 -13.06
N LYS A 99 -9.37 11.66 -13.85
CA LYS A 99 -9.29 11.73 -15.33
C LYS A 99 -9.23 13.17 -15.86
N TYR A 100 -9.36 14.18 -14.99
CA TYR A 100 -9.47 15.59 -15.32
C TYR A 100 -8.13 16.30 -15.57
N SER A 101 -7.01 15.80 -15.04
CA SER A 101 -5.68 16.33 -15.40
C SER A 101 -5.25 15.96 -16.83
N ALA A 102 -5.99 15.08 -17.52
CA ALA A 102 -5.71 14.71 -18.91
C ALA A 102 -6.27 15.71 -19.95
N ALA A 103 -7.21 16.57 -19.56
CA ALA A 103 -7.86 17.49 -20.50
C ALA A 103 -7.07 18.78 -20.76
N ASN A 104 -6.21 19.19 -19.82
CA ASN A 104 -5.45 20.45 -19.89
C ASN A 104 -3.95 20.28 -20.19
N ALA A 105 -3.47 19.05 -20.46
CA ALA A 105 -2.16 18.84 -21.07
C ALA A 105 -2.24 19.20 -22.57
N TYR A 106 -2.44 20.48 -22.83
CA TYR A 106 -2.52 21.07 -24.16
C TYR A 106 -1.15 20.93 -24.84
N THR A 107 -0.97 19.87 -25.62
CA THR A 107 -0.62 19.91 -27.05
C THR A 107 -0.13 18.53 -27.52
N LYS A 108 -1.01 17.86 -28.27
CA LYS A 108 -0.76 16.92 -29.38
C LYS A 108 0.50 16.03 -29.28
N ILE A 109 0.34 14.78 -28.82
CA ILE A 109 0.81 13.50 -29.46
C ILE A 109 0.79 12.30 -28.47
N PHE A 110 0.66 12.50 -27.15
CA PHE A 110 0.90 11.43 -26.17
C PHE A 110 -0.35 11.02 -25.37
N SER A 111 -0.93 9.88 -25.74
CA SER A 111 -2.09 9.23 -25.13
C SER A 111 -1.79 8.65 -23.73
N LYS A 112 -2.80 8.03 -23.07
CA LYS A 112 -2.82 7.19 -21.81
C LYS A 112 -1.50 6.63 -21.25
N LEU A 113 -0.48 6.43 -22.07
CA LEU A 113 0.89 6.15 -21.68
C LEU A 113 1.56 7.30 -20.91
N ASP A 114 1.40 8.58 -21.27
CA ASP A 114 2.01 9.72 -20.53
C ASP A 114 1.50 9.84 -19.11
N ALA A 115 0.20 9.61 -18.97
CA ALA A 115 -0.47 9.42 -17.71
C ALA A 115 0.24 8.33 -16.86
N LYS A 116 0.35 7.09 -17.34
CA LYS A 116 1.08 6.01 -16.61
C LYS A 116 2.53 6.36 -16.28
N ARG A 117 3.22 7.02 -17.21
CA ARG A 117 4.65 7.38 -17.13
C ARG A 117 4.96 8.29 -15.95
N GLN A 118 4.01 9.14 -15.58
CA GLN A 118 4.20 10.14 -14.56
C GLN A 118 3.56 9.76 -13.23
N PHE A 119 2.56 8.88 -13.16
CA PHE A 119 1.85 8.68 -11.88
C PHE A 119 2.66 7.96 -10.80
N CYS A 120 3.35 6.89 -11.17
CA CYS A 120 4.16 6.13 -10.23
C CYS A 120 5.32 6.98 -9.69
N SER A 121 6.05 7.64 -10.58
CA SER A 121 7.15 8.55 -10.26
C SER A 121 6.66 9.83 -9.57
N ARG A 122 5.53 10.42 -9.99
CA ARG A 122 4.91 11.57 -9.32
C ARG A 122 4.51 11.24 -7.90
N LEU A 123 3.91 10.08 -7.64
CA LEU A 123 3.58 9.68 -6.27
C LEU A 123 4.82 9.70 -5.38
N VAL A 124 5.90 9.08 -5.86
CA VAL A 124 7.18 9.04 -5.15
C VAL A 124 7.75 10.44 -4.99
N ALA A 125 7.85 11.22 -6.07
CA ALA A 125 8.40 12.57 -6.05
C ALA A 125 7.61 13.51 -5.14
N LYS A 126 6.27 13.47 -5.17
CA LYS A 126 5.40 14.25 -4.28
C LYS A 126 5.51 13.84 -2.83
N ALA A 127 5.71 12.55 -2.54
CA ALA A 127 5.93 12.08 -1.17
C ALA A 127 7.22 12.67 -0.57
N PHE A 128 8.27 12.84 -1.36
CA PHE A 128 9.51 13.49 -0.91
C PHE A 128 9.41 15.01 -0.94
N GLU A 129 8.71 15.60 -1.92
CA GLU A 129 8.44 17.04 -1.98
C GLU A 129 7.63 17.51 -0.77
N SER A 130 6.70 16.70 -0.25
CA SER A 130 5.91 17.04 0.95
C SER A 130 6.77 17.20 2.21
N VAL A 131 8.04 16.79 2.17
CA VAL A 131 9.03 16.95 3.24
C VAL A 131 10.23 17.78 2.80
N ASN A 132 10.07 18.61 1.77
CA ASN A 132 11.07 19.51 1.20
C ASN A 132 12.29 18.79 0.58
N ILE A 133 12.15 17.53 0.18
CA ILE A 133 13.18 16.79 -0.58
C ILE A 133 12.78 16.80 -2.05
N GLN A 134 13.38 17.70 -2.81
CA GLN A 134 13.12 17.85 -4.23
C GLN A 134 13.95 16.86 -5.05
N LEU A 135 13.44 15.62 -5.18
CA LEU A 135 14.12 14.56 -5.93
C LEU A 135 14.40 14.90 -7.40
N VAL A 136 13.52 15.70 -8.00
CA VAL A 136 13.47 16.03 -9.42
C VAL A 136 13.03 17.48 -9.58
N SER A 137 13.35 18.10 -10.71
CA SER A 137 13.02 19.50 -10.97
C SER A 137 11.50 19.77 -10.95
N ASN A 138 10.70 18.85 -11.50
CA ASN A 138 9.25 18.93 -11.50
C ASN A 138 8.61 17.59 -11.12
N SER A 139 8.09 17.52 -9.90
CA SER A 139 7.43 16.33 -9.34
C SER A 139 6.13 15.96 -10.06
N ASP A 140 5.46 16.88 -10.75
CA ASP A 140 4.18 16.62 -11.43
C ASP A 140 4.32 15.84 -12.74
N THR A 141 5.49 15.90 -13.37
CA THR A 141 5.72 15.33 -14.71
C THR A 141 6.96 14.43 -14.81
N CYS A 142 7.54 14.03 -13.69
CA CYS A 142 8.80 13.29 -13.67
C CYS A 142 8.67 11.83 -14.13
N LEU A 143 9.77 11.29 -14.62
CA LEU A 143 9.95 9.91 -15.04
C LEU A 143 10.72 9.11 -13.98
N PRO A 144 10.56 7.78 -13.93
CA PRO A 144 11.37 6.92 -13.06
C PRO A 144 12.88 7.10 -13.24
N GLN A 145 13.36 7.34 -14.47
CA GLN A 145 14.79 7.58 -14.73
C GLN A 145 15.32 8.83 -14.03
N GLU A 146 14.53 9.91 -14.00
CA GLU A 146 14.95 11.16 -13.35
C GLU A 146 15.15 10.97 -11.84
N ILE A 147 14.36 10.10 -11.21
CA ILE A 147 14.55 9.70 -9.81
C ILE A 147 15.80 8.82 -9.68
N ALA A 148 16.04 7.91 -10.64
CA ALA A 148 17.19 7.01 -10.66
C ALA A 148 18.53 7.73 -10.73
N ASP A 149 18.53 8.88 -11.42
CA ASP A 149 19.71 9.70 -11.73
C ASP A 149 19.81 10.94 -10.83
N SER A 150 18.87 11.09 -9.88
CA SER A 150 18.83 12.21 -8.94
C SER A 150 20.10 12.28 -8.09
N GLU A 151 20.67 13.48 -7.94
CA GLU A 151 21.82 13.69 -7.07
C GLU A 151 21.51 13.50 -5.58
N PHE A 152 20.22 13.47 -5.20
CA PHE A 152 19.76 13.30 -3.83
C PHE A 152 19.70 11.85 -3.38
N VAL A 153 19.93 10.90 -4.29
CA VAL A 153 19.92 9.47 -3.99
C VAL A 153 21.29 8.83 -4.21
N TYR A 154 21.44 7.63 -3.67
CA TYR A 154 22.51 6.70 -4.03
C TYR A 154 21.92 5.30 -4.25
N GLU A 155 22.59 4.50 -5.08
CA GLU A 155 22.15 3.14 -5.37
C GLU A 155 22.41 2.19 -4.19
N VAL A 156 21.41 1.38 -3.84
CA VAL A 156 21.54 0.26 -2.92
C VAL A 156 21.91 -0.99 -3.72
N LYS A 157 23.21 -1.29 -3.75
CA LYS A 157 23.75 -2.41 -4.54
C LYS A 157 23.33 -3.78 -3.99
N ASN A 158 23.35 -4.79 -4.87
CA ASN A 158 23.13 -6.20 -4.55
C ASN A 158 21.78 -6.49 -3.86
N CYS A 159 20.76 -5.68 -4.15
CA CYS A 159 19.42 -5.81 -3.57
C CYS A 159 18.51 -6.75 -4.38
N VAL A 160 18.93 -7.21 -5.55
CA VAL A 160 18.15 -8.12 -6.42
C VAL A 160 18.84 -9.48 -6.47
N TYR A 161 18.10 -10.56 -6.21
CA TYR A 161 18.65 -11.92 -6.22
C TYR A 161 17.75 -12.88 -7.00
N LYS A 162 18.33 -14.00 -7.46
CA LYS A 162 17.58 -15.03 -8.18
C LYS A 162 16.62 -15.73 -7.20
N ALA A 163 15.34 -15.63 -7.49
CA ALA A 163 14.29 -16.22 -6.64
C ALA A 163 14.36 -17.76 -6.68
N ARG A 164 14.14 -18.38 -5.52
CA ARG A 164 13.92 -19.82 -5.37
C ARG A 164 12.55 -20.20 -5.90
N LYS A 165 12.34 -21.50 -6.16
CA LYS A 165 11.09 -22.00 -6.72
C LYS A 165 9.90 -21.69 -5.78
N GLU A 166 10.09 -21.91 -4.49
CA GLU A 166 9.09 -21.71 -3.45
C GLU A 166 8.71 -20.23 -3.31
N GLU A 167 9.67 -19.33 -3.49
CA GLU A 167 9.44 -17.89 -3.46
C GLU A 167 8.65 -17.42 -4.69
N ILE A 168 8.92 -17.99 -5.87
CA ILE A 168 8.14 -17.72 -7.09
C ILE A 168 6.71 -18.26 -6.92
N GLU A 169 6.54 -19.47 -6.39
CA GLU A 169 5.22 -20.05 -6.10
C GLU A 169 4.45 -19.19 -5.11
N PHE A 170 5.09 -18.69 -4.05
CA PHE A 170 4.49 -17.75 -3.12
C PHE A 170 4.08 -16.45 -3.80
N ALA A 171 4.97 -15.85 -4.59
CA ALA A 171 4.71 -14.59 -5.28
C ALA A 171 3.50 -14.68 -6.22
N LEU A 172 3.31 -15.83 -6.87
CA LEU A 172 2.20 -16.12 -7.79
C LEU A 172 0.94 -16.67 -7.10
N SER A 173 1.02 -17.00 -5.81
CA SER A 173 -0.12 -17.49 -5.04
C SER A 173 -1.19 -16.41 -4.86
N TYR A 174 -2.36 -16.77 -4.32
CA TYR A 174 -3.42 -15.82 -3.99
C TYR A 174 -2.89 -14.62 -3.20
N ASP A 175 -3.22 -13.41 -3.66
CA ASP A 175 -2.79 -12.15 -3.08
C ASP A 175 -3.99 -11.41 -2.43
N PRO A 176 -4.08 -11.38 -1.08
CA PRO A 176 -5.16 -10.68 -0.39
C PRO A 176 -5.11 -9.16 -0.61
N ILE A 177 -3.93 -8.57 -0.87
CA ILE A 177 -3.77 -7.13 -1.09
C ILE A 177 -4.33 -6.74 -2.46
N LYS A 178 -4.14 -7.61 -3.47
CA LYS A 178 -4.81 -7.44 -4.76
C LYS A 178 -6.33 -7.48 -4.61
N LYS A 179 -6.86 -8.42 -3.82
CA LYS A 179 -8.30 -8.48 -3.55
C LYS A 179 -8.81 -7.21 -2.84
N GLN A 180 -8.03 -6.68 -1.90
CA GLN A 180 -8.33 -5.40 -1.24
C GLN A 180 -8.42 -4.24 -2.23
N THR A 181 -7.48 -4.19 -3.16
CA THR A 181 -7.44 -3.18 -4.22
C THR A 181 -8.68 -3.26 -5.11
N GLU A 182 -9.07 -4.46 -5.55
CA GLU A 182 -10.27 -4.68 -6.36
C GLU A 182 -11.55 -4.23 -5.64
N ILE A 183 -11.72 -4.59 -4.36
CA ILE A 183 -12.86 -4.20 -3.53
C ILE A 183 -12.91 -2.67 -3.38
N THR A 184 -11.78 -2.06 -3.00
CA THR A 184 -11.66 -0.61 -2.81
C THR A 184 -12.03 0.16 -4.08
N ASN A 185 -11.51 -0.27 -5.23
CA ASN A 185 -11.81 0.36 -6.50
C ASN A 185 -13.28 0.21 -6.91
N SER A 186 -13.88 -0.95 -6.62
CA SER A 186 -15.31 -1.19 -6.87
C SER A 186 -16.19 -0.26 -6.03
N ILE A 187 -15.91 -0.12 -4.73
CA ILE A 187 -16.61 0.82 -3.83
C ILE A 187 -16.51 2.24 -4.38
N LEU A 188 -15.29 2.67 -4.72
CA LEU A 188 -15.06 4.03 -5.21
C LEU A 188 -15.71 4.30 -6.56
N GLU A 189 -15.77 3.32 -7.46
CA GLU A 189 -16.48 3.46 -8.72
C GLU A 189 -17.99 3.68 -8.48
N LEU A 190 -18.59 2.88 -7.60
CA LEU A 190 -20.02 3.01 -7.26
C LEU A 190 -20.31 4.32 -6.52
N ALA A 191 -19.48 4.70 -5.55
CA ALA A 191 -19.60 5.97 -4.85
C ALA A 191 -19.50 7.17 -5.79
N ARG A 192 -18.62 7.14 -6.81
CA ARG A 192 -18.57 8.20 -7.84
C ARG A 192 -19.82 8.26 -8.70
N LYS A 193 -20.47 7.13 -8.99
CA LYS A 193 -21.73 7.11 -9.74
C LYS A 193 -22.86 7.77 -8.95
N LEU A 194 -22.87 7.60 -7.63
CA LEU A 194 -23.88 8.18 -6.73
C LEU A 194 -23.61 9.65 -6.39
N MET A 195 -22.41 9.94 -5.88
CA MET A 195 -22.05 11.21 -5.25
C MET A 195 -21.23 12.13 -6.17
N GLY A 196 -20.87 11.65 -7.36
CA GLY A 196 -20.13 12.39 -8.38
C GLY A 196 -18.61 12.23 -8.34
N ASN A 197 -17.95 12.82 -9.34
CA ASN A 197 -16.53 12.60 -9.62
C ASN A 197 -15.57 13.26 -8.61
N LYS A 198 -16.06 13.97 -7.59
CA LYS A 198 -15.20 14.54 -6.54
C LYS A 198 -14.69 13.48 -5.57
N ILE A 199 -15.36 12.33 -5.48
CA ILE A 199 -14.91 11.20 -4.65
C ILE A 199 -13.68 10.58 -5.30
N GLN A 200 -12.52 10.73 -4.67
CA GLN A 200 -11.27 10.13 -5.13
C GLN A 200 -10.80 9.02 -4.20
N SER A 201 -11.07 9.12 -2.90
CA SER A 201 -10.62 8.21 -1.84
C SER A 201 -11.78 7.75 -0.94
N LEU A 202 -11.54 6.75 -0.09
CA LEU A 202 -12.54 6.31 0.90
C LEU A 202 -12.86 7.43 1.91
N SER A 203 -11.87 8.25 2.28
CA SER A 203 -12.08 9.42 3.17
C SER A 203 -12.95 10.51 2.53
N ASP A 204 -12.96 10.63 1.20
CA ASP A 204 -13.86 11.55 0.52
C ASP A 204 -15.32 11.10 0.65
N ILE A 205 -15.57 9.78 0.69
CA ILE A 205 -16.91 9.23 0.94
C ILE A 205 -17.39 9.66 2.32
N THR A 206 -16.56 9.45 3.35
CA THR A 206 -16.87 9.87 4.73
C THR A 206 -17.16 11.37 4.79
N SER A 207 -16.30 12.19 4.20
CA SER A 207 -16.44 13.66 4.19
C SER A 207 -17.69 14.12 3.44
N ALA A 208 -18.03 13.44 2.35
CA ALA A 208 -19.21 13.76 1.55
C ALA A 208 -20.50 13.38 2.27
N LEU A 209 -20.56 12.23 2.96
CA LEU A 209 -21.73 11.81 3.74
C LEU A 209 -21.97 12.71 4.96
N ILE A 210 -20.91 13.17 5.63
CA ILE A 210 -21.02 14.16 6.71
C ILE A 210 -21.70 15.45 6.21
N LYS A 211 -21.38 15.86 4.99
CA LYS A 211 -21.93 17.09 4.38
C LYS A 211 -23.33 16.89 3.84
N ASP A 212 -23.60 15.73 3.24
CA ASP A 212 -24.87 15.36 2.62
C ASP A 212 -25.19 13.88 2.90
N PRO A 213 -25.97 13.60 3.96
CA PRO A 213 -26.37 12.25 4.33
C PRO A 213 -27.34 11.57 3.35
N SER A 214 -27.78 12.25 2.28
CA SER A 214 -28.81 11.74 1.35
C SER A 214 -28.47 10.37 0.74
N PHE A 215 -27.19 10.01 0.67
CA PHE A 215 -26.71 8.73 0.10
C PHE A 215 -26.23 7.72 1.16
N ASP A 216 -26.51 7.95 2.44
CA ASP A 216 -25.98 7.11 3.53
C ASP A 216 -26.41 5.64 3.40
N ASN A 217 -27.68 5.38 3.08
CA ASN A 217 -28.17 4.00 2.93
C ASN A 217 -27.50 3.29 1.75
N GLU A 218 -27.44 3.95 0.59
CA GLU A 218 -26.87 3.38 -0.64
C GLU A 218 -25.36 3.13 -0.49
N ILE A 219 -24.63 4.05 0.15
CA ILE A 219 -23.22 3.85 0.44
C ILE A 219 -23.02 2.72 1.46
N THR A 220 -23.85 2.65 2.49
CA THR A 220 -23.80 1.56 3.48
C THR A 220 -23.96 0.20 2.79
N GLU A 221 -24.96 0.06 1.91
CA GLU A 221 -25.21 -1.17 1.15
C GLU A 221 -24.03 -1.52 0.21
N ILE A 222 -23.42 -0.52 -0.45
CA ILE A 222 -22.21 -0.74 -1.26
C ILE A 222 -21.11 -1.41 -0.43
N TYR A 223 -20.86 -0.96 0.79
CA TYR A 223 -19.85 -1.57 1.65
C TYR A 223 -20.23 -2.98 2.09
N GLU A 224 -21.49 -3.24 2.42
CA GLU A 224 -21.98 -4.58 2.82
C GLU A 224 -21.77 -5.61 1.70
N LEU A 225 -22.15 -5.24 0.47
CA LEU A 225 -22.08 -6.13 -0.68
C LEU A 225 -20.66 -6.28 -1.25
N SER A 226 -19.76 -5.33 -0.98
CA SER A 226 -18.39 -5.34 -1.52
C SER A 226 -17.49 -6.41 -0.91
N GLY A 227 -17.81 -6.90 0.30
CA GLY A 227 -16.95 -7.78 1.09
C GLY A 227 -15.84 -7.06 1.87
N TYR A 228 -15.76 -5.72 1.82
CA TYR A 228 -14.78 -4.91 2.54
C TYR A 228 -14.78 -5.19 4.04
N LEU A 229 -15.97 -5.26 4.65
CA LEU A 229 -16.16 -5.44 6.09
C LEU A 229 -15.68 -6.82 6.60
N ASN A 230 -15.51 -7.79 5.70
CA ASN A 230 -15.17 -9.18 6.04
C ASN A 230 -13.73 -9.55 5.66
N MET A 231 -12.96 -8.62 5.10
CA MET A 231 -11.61 -8.87 4.60
C MET A 231 -10.65 -9.44 5.65
N TRP A 232 -10.78 -8.97 6.89
CA TRP A 232 -9.94 -9.40 8.02
C TRP A 232 -10.04 -10.90 8.31
N GLN A 233 -11.16 -11.54 7.97
CA GLN A 233 -11.37 -12.97 8.21
C GLN A 233 -10.38 -13.84 7.43
N TYR A 234 -9.88 -13.35 6.29
CA TYR A 234 -8.87 -14.07 5.52
C TYR A 234 -7.61 -14.31 6.36
N GLU A 235 -7.15 -13.29 7.08
CA GLU A 235 -5.91 -13.38 7.85
C GLU A 235 -6.03 -14.38 9.00
N GLN A 236 -7.14 -14.36 9.73
CA GLN A 236 -7.37 -15.34 10.80
C GLN A 236 -7.47 -16.77 10.28
N LYS A 237 -8.15 -16.98 9.13
CA LYS A 237 -8.26 -18.30 8.52
C LYS A 237 -6.92 -18.80 8.00
N ARG A 238 -6.08 -17.91 7.46
CA ARG A 238 -4.79 -18.27 6.85
C ARG A 238 -3.69 -18.45 7.89
N ASN A 239 -3.69 -17.63 8.93
CA ASN A 239 -2.67 -17.58 9.97
C ASN A 239 -3.29 -17.72 11.38
N PRO A 240 -4.02 -18.82 11.66
CA PRO A 240 -4.69 -19.00 12.95
C PRO A 240 -3.71 -19.05 14.13
N TRP A 241 -2.46 -19.44 13.87
CA TRP A 241 -1.38 -19.46 14.86
C TRP A 241 -1.07 -18.08 15.46
N ARG A 242 -1.39 -16.98 14.78
CA ARG A 242 -1.24 -15.63 15.34
C ARG A 242 -2.20 -15.34 16.49
N TYR A 243 -3.27 -16.13 16.61
CA TYR A 243 -4.38 -15.90 17.53
C TYR A 243 -4.61 -17.06 18.52
N ASP A 244 -3.79 -18.12 18.47
CA ASP A 244 -3.84 -19.24 19.41
C ASP A 244 -2.42 -19.62 19.85
N VAL A 245 -2.17 -19.53 21.17
CA VAL A 245 -0.86 -19.76 21.77
C VAL A 245 -0.33 -21.17 21.47
N ARG A 246 -1.19 -22.19 21.49
CA ARG A 246 -0.77 -23.58 21.24
C ARG A 246 -0.39 -23.76 19.78
N LEU A 247 -1.13 -23.15 18.86
CA LEU A 247 -0.78 -23.19 17.44
C LEU A 247 0.53 -22.47 17.15
N PHE A 248 0.77 -21.32 17.81
CA PHE A 248 2.04 -20.60 17.70
C PHE A 248 3.21 -21.46 18.22
N GLU A 249 3.08 -22.04 19.42
CA GLU A 249 4.13 -22.86 20.04
C GLU A 249 4.47 -24.12 19.25
N ASN A 250 3.50 -24.67 18.52
CA ASN A 250 3.66 -25.87 17.71
C ASN A 250 4.14 -25.59 16.28
N LEU A 251 4.51 -24.34 15.95
CA LEU A 251 5.14 -24.06 14.67
C LEU A 251 6.45 -24.87 14.54
N PRO A 252 6.80 -25.34 13.33
CA PRO A 252 8.00 -26.16 13.09
C PRO A 252 9.28 -25.30 13.11
N LEU A 253 9.52 -24.62 14.22
CA LEU A 253 10.59 -23.68 14.46
C LEU A 253 11.29 -24.02 15.78
N THR A 254 12.57 -23.67 15.90
CA THR A 254 13.29 -23.77 17.17
C THR A 254 12.72 -22.77 18.18
N ARG A 255 12.96 -23.00 19.48
CA ARG A 255 12.50 -22.06 20.52
C ARG A 255 13.03 -20.63 20.31
N SER A 256 14.28 -20.50 19.86
CA SER A 256 14.87 -19.20 19.54
C SER A 256 14.13 -18.49 18.40
N GLU A 257 13.80 -19.23 17.33
CA GLU A 257 13.05 -18.68 16.19
C GLU A 257 11.61 -18.33 16.59
N ILE A 258 10.96 -19.15 17.43
CA ILE A 258 9.63 -18.84 17.99
C ILE A 258 9.68 -17.53 18.79
N ASN A 259 10.68 -17.35 19.64
CA ASN A 259 10.82 -16.12 20.43
C ASN A 259 11.05 -14.89 19.52
N GLN A 260 11.90 -15.02 18.51
CA GLN A 260 12.14 -13.95 17.55
C GLN A 260 10.86 -13.60 16.77
N LEU A 261 10.12 -14.60 16.29
CA LEU A 261 8.85 -14.42 15.61
C LEU A 261 7.83 -13.76 16.53
N ALA A 262 7.73 -14.17 17.79
CA ALA A 262 6.82 -13.56 18.76
C ALA A 262 7.16 -12.08 19.05
N ILE A 263 8.44 -11.70 19.08
CA ILE A 263 8.83 -10.27 19.16
C ILE A 263 8.36 -9.50 17.92
N GLN A 264 8.54 -10.06 16.73
CA GLN A 264 8.09 -9.43 15.48
C GLN A 264 6.57 -9.27 15.44
N GLU A 265 5.84 -10.32 15.78
CA GLU A 265 4.37 -10.31 15.81
C GLU A 265 3.83 -9.38 16.89
N LEU A 266 4.49 -9.27 18.05
CA LEU A 266 4.14 -8.28 19.07
C LEU A 266 4.29 -6.84 18.55
N ASN A 267 5.38 -6.54 17.83
CA ASN A 267 5.57 -5.22 17.21
C ASN A 267 4.49 -4.93 16.16
N THR A 268 4.18 -5.90 15.31
CA THR A 268 3.10 -5.82 14.32
C THR A 268 1.75 -5.56 15.00
N ALA A 269 1.40 -6.34 16.02
CA ALA A 269 0.15 -6.20 16.74
C ALA A 269 0.00 -4.83 17.42
N ASN A 270 1.08 -4.30 18.02
CA ASN A 270 1.07 -2.95 18.58
C ASN A 270 0.86 -1.87 17.51
N GLY A 271 1.48 -2.01 16.33
CA GLY A 271 1.27 -1.10 15.20
C GLY A 271 -0.17 -1.12 14.69
N LEU A 272 -0.75 -2.30 14.53
CA LEU A 272 -2.16 -2.48 14.14
C LEU A 272 -3.11 -1.90 15.20
N LEU A 273 -2.85 -2.14 16.48
CA LEU A 273 -3.66 -1.63 17.57
C LEU A 273 -3.69 -0.11 17.58
N ASN A 274 -2.53 0.54 17.39
CA ASN A 274 -2.46 2.00 17.30
C ASN A 274 -3.29 2.54 16.12
N LEU A 275 -3.17 1.91 14.95
CA LEU A 275 -3.93 2.31 13.76
C LEU A 275 -5.44 2.14 13.96
N TYR A 276 -5.88 0.96 14.40
CA TYR A 276 -7.31 0.65 14.49
C TYR A 276 -8.01 1.36 15.64
N LYS A 277 -7.30 1.67 16.75
CA LYS A 277 -7.85 2.50 17.83
C LYS A 277 -8.20 3.91 17.35
N ASN A 278 -7.30 4.54 16.60
CA ASN A 278 -7.56 5.89 16.07
C ASN A 278 -8.78 5.89 15.14
N ASN A 279 -8.89 4.87 14.28
CA ASN A 279 -10.05 4.75 13.39
C ASN A 279 -11.34 4.46 14.16
N LEU A 280 -11.30 3.58 15.17
CA LEU A 280 -12.44 3.29 16.03
C LEU A 280 -12.94 4.56 16.74
N GLU A 281 -12.03 5.34 17.30
CA GLU A 281 -12.35 6.61 17.96
C GLU A 281 -12.96 7.62 16.96
N GLN A 282 -12.37 7.74 15.77
CA GLN A 282 -12.92 8.59 14.71
C GLN A 282 -14.36 8.21 14.37
N TYR A 283 -14.63 6.92 14.10
CA TYR A 283 -15.96 6.47 13.72
C TYR A 283 -16.95 6.46 14.89
N PHE A 284 -16.47 6.34 16.14
CA PHE A 284 -17.29 6.61 17.31
C PHE A 284 -17.82 8.05 17.30
N TYR A 285 -16.96 9.05 17.11
CA TYR A 285 -17.44 10.44 17.06
C TYR A 285 -18.35 10.70 15.86
N LEU A 286 -18.04 10.12 14.70
CA LEU A 286 -18.86 10.29 13.50
C LEU A 286 -20.26 9.70 13.67
N LYS A 287 -20.38 8.50 14.27
CA LYS A 287 -21.69 7.89 14.49
C LYS A 287 -22.52 8.68 15.50
N GLU A 288 -21.91 9.16 16.58
CA GLU A 288 -22.62 9.92 17.63
C GLU A 288 -23.09 11.29 17.13
N LEU A 289 -22.26 11.98 16.34
CA LEU A 289 -22.55 13.34 15.87
C LEU A 289 -23.49 13.37 14.65
N TYR A 290 -23.30 12.46 13.69
CA TYR A 290 -24.00 12.50 12.41
C TYR A 290 -25.04 11.39 12.24
N GLN A 291 -25.05 10.38 13.11
CA GLN A 291 -26.03 9.28 13.11
C GLN A 291 -26.14 8.55 11.76
N LEU A 292 -25.03 8.49 11.02
CA LEU A 292 -24.92 7.80 9.74
C LEU A 292 -24.82 6.29 9.97
N LYS A 293 -25.61 5.50 9.25
CA LYS A 293 -25.51 4.03 9.24
C LYS A 293 -24.15 3.58 8.74
N TYR A 294 -23.59 4.30 7.76
CA TYR A 294 -22.24 4.07 7.29
C TYR A 294 -21.22 4.19 8.43
N ALA A 295 -21.35 5.22 9.27
CA ALA A 295 -20.42 5.42 10.39
C ALA A 295 -20.56 4.33 11.46
N GLU A 296 -21.79 3.88 11.76
CA GLU A 296 -22.04 2.74 12.65
C GLU A 296 -21.38 1.45 12.12
N GLN A 297 -21.54 1.17 10.83
CA GLN A 297 -20.93 0.01 10.19
C GLN A 297 -19.38 0.04 10.25
N GLN A 298 -18.77 1.20 9.97
CA GLN A 298 -17.32 1.34 10.08
C GLN A 298 -16.85 1.23 11.54
N PHE A 299 -17.62 1.75 12.49
CA PHE A 299 -17.34 1.60 13.92
C PHE A 299 -17.28 0.12 14.33
N GLU A 300 -18.26 -0.69 13.94
CA GLU A 300 -18.26 -2.13 14.25
C GLU A 300 -17.09 -2.87 13.58
N LEU A 301 -16.74 -2.51 12.33
CA LEU A 301 -15.54 -3.04 11.68
C LEU A 301 -14.28 -2.73 12.51
N TYR A 302 -14.04 -1.47 12.86
CA TYR A 302 -12.82 -1.11 13.59
C TYR A 302 -12.78 -1.64 15.01
N LYS A 303 -13.94 -1.84 15.65
CA LYS A 303 -14.04 -2.53 16.92
C LYS A 303 -13.54 -3.97 16.80
N GLN A 304 -14.03 -4.71 15.80
CA GLN A 304 -13.56 -6.06 15.53
C GLN A 304 -12.06 -6.11 15.20
N LEU A 305 -11.55 -5.14 14.43
CA LEU A 305 -10.13 -5.06 14.11
C LEU A 305 -9.25 -4.77 15.34
N VAL A 306 -9.74 -3.96 16.28
CA VAL A 306 -9.07 -3.74 17.58
C VAL A 306 -9.05 -5.02 18.41
N GLU A 307 -10.17 -5.74 18.51
CA GLU A 307 -10.26 -7.02 19.21
C GLU A 307 -9.27 -8.04 18.61
N ASN A 308 -9.25 -8.18 17.29
CA ASN A 308 -8.32 -9.07 16.59
C ASN A 308 -6.84 -8.68 16.86
N ALA A 309 -6.52 -7.38 16.87
CA ALA A 309 -5.17 -6.92 17.17
C ALA A 309 -4.77 -7.17 18.63
N LEU A 310 -5.72 -7.11 19.57
CA LEU A 310 -5.50 -7.47 20.97
C LEU A 310 -5.24 -8.97 21.12
N ASP A 311 -6.04 -9.84 20.49
CA ASP A 311 -5.83 -11.29 20.53
C ASP A 311 -4.46 -11.68 19.97
N HIS A 312 -4.08 -11.04 18.85
CA HIS A 312 -2.76 -11.20 18.25
C HIS A 312 -1.64 -10.80 19.23
N LYS A 313 -1.77 -9.62 19.84
CA LYS A 313 -0.82 -9.13 20.84
C LYS A 313 -0.69 -10.08 22.04
N LEU A 314 -1.81 -10.48 22.62
CA LEU A 314 -1.86 -11.34 23.80
C LEU A 314 -1.26 -12.72 23.52
N THR A 315 -1.47 -13.26 22.32
CA THR A 315 -0.87 -14.51 21.88
C THR A 315 0.65 -14.39 21.84
N ALA A 316 1.20 -13.35 21.19
CA ALA A 316 2.63 -13.11 21.12
C ALA A 316 3.26 -12.91 22.52
N GLU A 317 2.61 -12.12 23.39
CA GLU A 317 3.06 -11.93 24.78
C GLU A 317 3.07 -13.25 25.58
N ALA A 318 2.04 -14.08 25.43
CA ALA A 318 1.95 -15.35 26.14
C ALA A 318 3.06 -16.33 25.72
N VAL A 319 3.40 -16.37 24.43
CA VAL A 319 4.52 -17.17 23.91
C VAL A 319 5.84 -16.70 24.51
N LEU A 320 6.05 -15.38 24.60
CA LEU A 320 7.26 -14.77 25.17
C LEU A 320 7.40 -14.97 26.68
N ARG A 321 6.30 -14.98 27.45
CA ARG A 321 6.36 -15.18 28.91
C ARG A 321 6.82 -16.58 29.33
N LYS A 322 6.72 -17.55 28.43
CA LYS A 322 7.19 -18.93 28.64
C LYS A 322 8.63 -19.14 28.14
N ALA A 323 9.28 -18.10 27.62
CA ALA A 323 10.60 -18.17 27.00
C ALA A 323 11.75 -18.23 28.00
#